data_AF-A0A419EIE7-F1
#
_entry.id   AF-A0A419EIE7-F1
#
_cell.length_a   1.000
_cell.length_b   1.000
_cell.length_c   1.000
_cell.angle_alpha   90.00
_cell.angle_beta   90.00
_cell.angle_gamma   90.00
#
_symmetry.space_group_name_H-M   'P 1'
#
loop_
_entity.id
_entity.type
_entity.pdbx_description
1 polymer ?
#
loop_
_entity_poly.entity_id
_entity_poly.type
_entity_poly.pdbx_seq_one_letter_code
_entity_poly.pdbx_strand_id
1 'polypeptide(L)'
;MTTAISVKNLGKQYKIGAAETKFRYNMLRDVIVDTVSAPIRLAKAMVGKSDRRMNQNFVWALKDVSFDLEEGKVLGIVGRNGAGKSTLLKILSRVTEPTTGTVTVRGRVGSLLEVGTGFHPELTGRENIYMNGAILGMKRAEIDAKFDEIVDFSEVSQFIDTPVKRYSSGMYLRLAFAVAAHLEPEILVVDEVLAVGDAEFQKKCLGKMGDVAQQGRTVLFVSHNMSAILRLTEEAIVLNKGQLIMRAPSQEAVDFYLSSGQSQAGERMWEADEVPAASQPFTPISLKVRERGGKVVDTVRSTEPVMIEFEYKLDSSITGLRVGLYVSTMRGEYVFTSFDTDDAALFEKYDTRSAGHYVSRAELPGDIFNEGRYSVGVNASSFGVRRYFMDENALAFNVDISGAPGTQWGEPRVGPVRPRLNWKIEKIG
;
A
#
# COMPACT_ATOMS: atom_id res chain seq x y z
N MET A 1 -28.71 8.94 -12.32
CA MET A 1 -27.28 9.23 -12.11
C MET A 1 -26.52 8.66 -13.30
N THR A 2 -25.55 9.40 -13.84
CA THR A 2 -24.80 8.98 -15.03
C THR A 2 -23.56 8.20 -14.60
N THR A 3 -23.28 7.07 -15.23
CA THR A 3 -22.07 6.28 -14.95
C THR A 3 -20.85 6.92 -15.62
N ALA A 4 -19.87 7.35 -14.83
CA ALA A 4 -18.60 7.91 -15.28
C ALA A 4 -17.63 6.80 -15.76
N ILE A 5 -17.55 5.71 -15.00
CA ILE A 5 -16.68 4.56 -15.28
C ILE A 5 -17.51 3.28 -15.19
N SER A 6 -17.46 2.46 -16.23
CA SER A 6 -18.05 1.12 -16.22
C SER A 6 -16.99 0.09 -16.60
N VAL A 7 -16.75 -0.85 -15.69
CA VAL A 7 -15.79 -1.95 -15.85
C VAL A 7 -16.57 -3.26 -15.90
N LYS A 8 -16.37 -4.06 -16.96
CA LYS A 8 -17.10 -5.31 -17.18
C LYS A 8 -16.17 -6.46 -17.53
N ASN A 9 -16.17 -7.49 -16.67
CA ASN A 9 -15.43 -8.75 -16.78
C ASN A 9 -13.96 -8.55 -17.12
N LEU A 10 -13.36 -7.55 -16.48
CA LEU A 10 -12.03 -7.06 -16.79
C LEU A 10 -10.98 -8.09 -16.39
N GLY A 11 -10.13 -8.47 -17.34
CA GLY A 11 -8.99 -9.33 -17.11
C GLY A 11 -7.73 -8.77 -17.74
N LYS A 12 -6.59 -8.94 -17.05
CA LYS A 12 -5.26 -8.58 -17.55
C LYS A 12 -4.27 -9.65 -17.18
N GLN A 13 -3.63 -10.20 -18.21
CA GLN A 13 -2.60 -11.22 -18.09
C GLN A 13 -1.24 -10.64 -18.52
N TYR A 14 -0.19 -10.91 -17.75
CA TYR A 14 1.20 -10.59 -18.08
C TYR A 14 2.01 -11.85 -18.31
N LYS A 15 2.99 -11.78 -19.22
CA LYS A 15 3.93 -12.87 -19.46
C LYS A 15 5.18 -12.70 -18.58
N ILE A 16 5.46 -13.68 -17.73
CA ILE A 16 6.68 -13.74 -16.92
C ILE A 16 7.90 -13.92 -17.84
N GLY A 17 8.97 -13.15 -17.61
CA GLY A 17 10.25 -13.29 -18.33
C GLY A 17 10.36 -12.56 -19.69
N ALA A 18 9.36 -11.78 -20.09
CA ALA A 18 9.40 -11.08 -21.39
C ALA A 18 10.42 -9.93 -21.48
N ALA A 19 10.92 -9.43 -20.34
CA ALA A 19 11.92 -8.35 -20.32
C ALA A 19 13.32 -8.83 -20.76
N GLU A 20 13.73 -10.05 -20.41
CA GLU A 20 15.02 -10.61 -20.85
C GLU A 20 15.05 -10.97 -22.34
N THR A 21 13.87 -11.21 -22.95
CA THR A 21 13.80 -11.56 -24.37
C THR A 21 13.77 -10.35 -25.30
N LYS A 22 13.30 -9.18 -24.83
CA LYS A 22 13.19 -7.96 -25.66
C LYS A 22 14.52 -7.28 -25.98
N PHE A 23 15.57 -7.48 -25.17
CA PHE A 23 16.92 -6.96 -25.48
C PHE A 23 17.75 -7.87 -26.40
N ARG A 24 17.25 -9.07 -26.77
CA ARG A 24 18.01 -10.06 -27.56
C ARG A 24 17.46 -10.39 -28.94
N TYR A 25 16.40 -9.72 -29.41
CA TYR A 25 15.82 -9.99 -30.73
C TYR A 25 15.79 -8.74 -31.61
N ASN A 26 16.81 -8.62 -32.46
CA ASN A 26 16.76 -8.08 -33.83
C ASN A 26 18.14 -8.26 -34.48
N MET A 27 18.58 -9.50 -34.70
CA MET A 27 19.67 -9.78 -35.63
C MET A 27 19.11 -10.48 -36.86
N LEU A 28 19.41 -9.92 -38.04
CA LEU A 28 19.16 -10.44 -39.39
C LEU A 28 19.60 -11.90 -39.61
N ARG A 29 20.35 -12.49 -38.66
CA ARG A 29 20.81 -13.88 -38.69
C ARG A 29 19.69 -14.89 -38.43
N ASP A 30 18.66 -14.55 -37.65
CA ASP A 30 17.62 -15.52 -37.28
C ASP A 30 16.66 -15.83 -38.45
N VAL A 31 16.42 -14.86 -39.33
CA VAL A 31 15.57 -15.03 -40.52
C VAL A 31 16.18 -16.06 -41.50
N ILE A 32 17.51 -16.15 -41.56
CA ILE A 32 18.24 -17.08 -42.42
C ILE A 32 18.22 -18.51 -41.84
N VAL A 33 18.26 -18.64 -40.51
CA VAL A 33 18.21 -19.96 -39.84
C VAL A 33 16.81 -20.57 -39.87
N ASP A 34 15.77 -19.74 -39.82
CA ASP A 34 14.37 -20.20 -39.90
C ASP A 34 13.98 -20.72 -41.31
N THR A 35 14.66 -20.28 -42.37
CA THR A 35 14.38 -20.78 -43.73
C THR A 35 15.04 -22.13 -44.02
N VAL A 36 16.15 -22.45 -43.35
CA VAL A 36 16.92 -23.69 -43.60
C VAL A 36 16.44 -24.86 -42.73
N SER A 37 15.80 -24.60 -41.59
CA SER A 37 15.43 -25.63 -40.61
C SER A 37 13.97 -26.13 -40.69
N ALA A 38 13.17 -25.59 -41.61
CA ALA A 38 11.75 -25.92 -41.78
C ALA A 38 11.42 -27.42 -41.97
N PRO A 39 12.22 -28.24 -42.68
CA PRO A 39 11.87 -29.65 -42.89
C PRO A 39 12.07 -30.52 -41.62
N ILE A 40 13.00 -30.11 -40.74
CA ILE A 40 13.40 -30.92 -39.57
C ILE A 40 12.43 -30.72 -38.39
N ARG A 41 11.74 -29.56 -38.31
CA ARG A 41 10.71 -29.29 -37.30
C ARG A 41 9.40 -30.05 -37.56
N LEU A 42 9.01 -30.24 -38.82
CA LEU A 42 7.80 -31.02 -39.16
C LEU A 42 7.92 -32.49 -38.74
N ALA A 43 9.11 -33.09 -38.87
CA ALA A 43 9.35 -34.48 -38.47
C ALA A 43 9.31 -34.70 -36.94
N LYS A 44 9.64 -33.67 -36.13
CA LYS A 44 9.60 -33.75 -34.66
C LYS A 44 8.22 -33.48 -34.05
N ALA A 45 7.26 -32.95 -34.81
CA ALA A 45 5.90 -32.67 -34.33
C ALA A 45 5.00 -33.92 -34.22
N MET A 46 5.42 -35.07 -34.76
CA MET A 46 4.65 -36.32 -34.71
C MET A 46 4.97 -37.22 -33.50
N VAL A 47 5.94 -36.86 -32.65
CA VAL A 47 6.27 -37.62 -31.44
C VAL A 47 5.75 -36.86 -30.23
N GLY A 48 4.56 -37.26 -29.79
CA GLY A 48 3.82 -36.63 -28.70
C GLY A 48 4.60 -36.57 -27.39
N LYS A 49 4.59 -35.39 -26.77
CA LYS A 49 4.77 -35.19 -25.32
C LYS A 49 4.04 -33.92 -24.88
N SER A 50 2.84 -34.14 -24.35
CA SER A 50 2.09 -33.37 -23.34
C SER A 50 2.44 -31.88 -23.17
N ASP A 51 1.45 -31.07 -23.50
CA ASP A 51 1.35 -29.60 -23.49
C ASP A 51 1.39 -28.93 -22.08
N ARG A 52 2.08 -29.54 -21.11
CA ARG A 52 2.03 -29.11 -19.69
C ARG A 52 3.06 -28.04 -19.31
N ARG A 53 3.99 -27.68 -20.21
CA ARG A 53 5.07 -26.70 -19.95
C ARG A 53 4.80 -25.29 -20.48
N MET A 54 3.80 -25.07 -21.34
CA MET A 54 3.56 -23.73 -21.92
C MET A 54 2.72 -22.80 -21.03
N ASN A 55 2.01 -23.32 -20.02
CA ASN A 55 1.08 -22.53 -19.20
C ASN A 55 1.69 -21.88 -17.95
N GLN A 56 3.00 -22.03 -17.70
CA GLN A 56 3.67 -21.45 -16.51
C GLN A 56 4.19 -20.02 -16.72
N ASN A 57 4.08 -19.47 -17.93
CA ASN A 57 4.66 -18.16 -18.24
C ASN A 57 3.68 -17.00 -18.13
N PHE A 58 2.45 -17.20 -17.62
CA PHE A 58 1.46 -16.14 -17.56
C PHE A 58 0.87 -15.96 -16.17
N VAL A 59 0.79 -14.71 -15.71
CA VAL A 59 0.18 -14.32 -14.43
C VAL A 59 -1.00 -13.41 -14.70
N TRP A 60 -2.13 -13.71 -14.06
CA TRP A 60 -3.29 -12.82 -14.06
C TRP A 60 -3.09 -11.73 -12.99
N ALA A 61 -2.95 -10.49 -13.43
CA ALA A 61 -2.92 -9.33 -12.54
C ALA A 61 -4.34 -8.83 -12.20
N LEU A 62 -5.29 -9.03 -13.12
CA LEU A 62 -6.72 -8.84 -12.88
C LEU A 62 -7.48 -9.98 -13.51
N LYS A 63 -8.56 -10.45 -12.87
CA LYS A 63 -9.39 -11.54 -13.36
C LYS A 63 -10.84 -11.29 -12.96
N ASP A 64 -11.68 -11.13 -13.97
CA ASP A 64 -13.14 -11.02 -13.81
C ASP A 64 -13.58 -9.89 -12.87
N VAL A 65 -12.99 -8.71 -13.03
CA VAL A 65 -13.34 -7.53 -12.24
C VAL A 65 -14.47 -6.76 -12.91
N SER A 66 -15.55 -6.48 -12.19
CA SER A 66 -16.71 -5.72 -12.68
C SER A 66 -17.21 -4.73 -11.62
N PHE A 67 -17.35 -3.46 -11.99
CA PHE A 67 -17.96 -2.42 -11.15
C PHE A 67 -18.30 -1.18 -11.97
N ASP A 68 -19.26 -0.40 -11.46
CA ASP A 68 -19.62 0.91 -11.99
C ASP A 68 -19.34 2.02 -10.96
N LEU A 69 -18.87 3.17 -11.43
CA LEU A 69 -18.69 4.39 -10.65
C LEU A 69 -19.49 5.53 -11.29
N GLU A 70 -20.34 6.15 -10.49
CA GLU A 70 -21.19 7.27 -10.90
C GLU A 70 -20.43 8.59 -10.89
N GLU A 71 -20.89 9.53 -11.72
CA GLU A 71 -20.34 10.89 -11.75
C GLU A 71 -20.44 11.58 -10.39
N GLY A 72 -19.34 12.20 -9.96
CA GLY A 72 -19.27 12.94 -8.69
C GLY A 72 -19.12 12.06 -7.44
N LYS A 73 -18.96 10.75 -7.60
CA LYS A 73 -18.69 9.83 -6.50
C LYS A 73 -17.20 9.56 -6.33
N VAL A 74 -16.82 9.33 -5.07
CA VAL A 74 -15.46 8.95 -4.68
C VAL A 74 -15.45 7.49 -4.28
N LEU A 75 -14.65 6.68 -4.98
CA LEU A 75 -14.50 5.25 -4.73
C LEU A 75 -13.08 4.93 -4.25
N GLY A 76 -12.99 4.31 -3.08
CA GLY A 76 -11.76 3.75 -2.55
C GLY A 76 -11.39 2.42 -3.21
N ILE A 77 -10.11 2.18 -3.45
CA ILE A 77 -9.59 0.86 -3.86
C ILE A 77 -8.56 0.43 -2.82
N VAL A 78 -8.89 -0.63 -2.08
CA VAL A 78 -8.02 -1.23 -1.07
C VAL A 78 -7.61 -2.64 -1.49
N GLY A 79 -6.45 -3.10 -1.00
CA GLY A 79 -5.92 -4.41 -1.35
C GLY A 79 -4.43 -4.50 -1.07
N ARG A 80 -3.90 -5.72 -0.93
CA ARG A 80 -2.47 -5.97 -0.68
C ARG A 80 -1.59 -5.53 -1.86
N ASN A 81 -0.27 -5.49 -1.63
CA ASN A 81 0.68 -5.38 -2.72
C ASN A 81 0.54 -6.60 -3.65
N GLY A 82 0.60 -6.36 -4.96
CA GLY A 82 0.33 -7.40 -5.96
C GLY A 82 -1.16 -7.75 -6.17
N ALA A 83 -2.11 -7.11 -5.47
CA ALA A 83 -3.54 -7.40 -5.64
C ALA A 83 -4.15 -6.94 -6.98
N GLY A 84 -3.41 -6.20 -7.81
CA GLY A 84 -3.86 -5.72 -9.12
C GLY A 84 -4.25 -4.24 -9.18
N LYS A 85 -4.13 -3.48 -8.07
CA LYS A 85 -4.52 -2.05 -7.98
C LYS A 85 -3.88 -1.19 -9.08
N SER A 86 -2.54 -1.16 -9.17
CA SER A 86 -1.83 -0.36 -10.18
C SER A 86 -2.11 -0.84 -11.61
N THR A 87 -2.39 -2.13 -11.82
CA THR A 87 -2.81 -2.65 -13.13
C THR A 87 -4.20 -2.13 -13.50
N LEU A 88 -5.15 -2.12 -12.57
CA LEU A 88 -6.47 -1.55 -12.78
C LEU A 88 -6.36 -0.07 -13.13
N LEU A 89 -5.60 0.69 -12.37
CA LEU A 89 -5.39 2.11 -12.62
C LEU A 89 -4.76 2.37 -14.00
N LYS A 90 -3.74 1.60 -14.41
CA LYS A 90 -3.13 1.69 -15.75
C LYS A 90 -4.12 1.42 -16.88
N ILE A 91 -5.11 0.55 -16.67
CA ILE A 91 -6.14 0.29 -17.67
C ILE A 91 -7.14 1.45 -17.70
N LEU A 92 -7.59 1.92 -16.53
CA LEU A 92 -8.52 3.05 -16.43
C LEU A 92 -7.93 4.34 -17.00
N SER A 93 -6.62 4.55 -16.84
CA SER A 93 -5.88 5.68 -17.44
C SER A 93 -5.45 5.44 -18.89
N ARG A 94 -5.87 4.32 -19.51
CA ARG A 94 -5.55 3.93 -20.90
C ARG A 94 -4.05 3.79 -21.20
N VAL A 95 -3.22 3.57 -20.18
CA VAL A 95 -1.79 3.29 -20.33
C VAL A 95 -1.56 1.86 -20.83
N THR A 96 -2.44 0.92 -20.49
CA THR A 96 -2.39 -0.45 -21.02
C THR A 96 -3.78 -0.96 -21.35
N GLU A 97 -3.90 -1.74 -22.44
CA GLU A 97 -5.17 -2.36 -22.82
C GLU A 97 -5.47 -3.60 -21.96
N PRO A 98 -6.75 -3.92 -21.70
CA PRO A 98 -7.11 -5.18 -21.06
C PRO A 98 -6.82 -6.40 -21.95
N THR A 99 -6.64 -7.57 -21.35
CA THR A 99 -6.57 -8.85 -22.09
C THR A 99 -7.97 -9.36 -22.42
N THR A 100 -8.91 -9.17 -21.49
CA THR A 100 -10.32 -9.54 -21.64
C THR A 100 -11.21 -8.49 -20.98
N GLY A 101 -12.49 -8.47 -21.38
CA GLY A 101 -13.46 -7.54 -20.82
C GLY A 101 -13.38 -6.15 -21.46
N THR A 102 -14.14 -5.22 -20.90
CA THR A 102 -14.27 -3.85 -21.43
C THR A 102 -14.28 -2.83 -20.32
N VAL A 103 -13.72 -1.65 -20.63
CA VAL A 103 -13.75 -0.48 -19.76
C VAL A 103 -14.31 0.68 -20.57
N THR A 104 -15.36 1.31 -20.06
CA THR A 104 -15.93 2.54 -20.61
C THR A 104 -15.69 3.68 -19.64
N VAL A 105 -15.13 4.78 -20.14
CA VAL A 105 -14.83 5.98 -19.35
C VAL A 105 -15.40 7.20 -20.04
N ARG A 106 -16.20 8.01 -19.33
CA ARG A 106 -16.81 9.25 -19.82
C ARG A 106 -16.17 10.45 -19.15
N GLY A 107 -15.36 11.19 -19.90
CA GLY A 107 -14.60 12.34 -19.42
C GLY A 107 -13.08 12.15 -19.56
N ARG A 108 -12.31 13.21 -19.27
CA ARG A 108 -10.85 13.16 -19.19
C ARG A 108 -10.46 12.52 -17.86
N VAL A 109 -9.51 11.59 -17.92
CA VAL A 109 -8.90 10.98 -16.75
C VAL A 109 -7.60 11.72 -16.46
N GLY A 110 -7.56 12.45 -15.35
CA GLY A 110 -6.30 12.92 -14.77
C GLY A 110 -5.78 11.86 -13.81
N SER A 111 -4.50 11.52 -13.88
CA SER A 111 -3.90 10.50 -13.02
C SER A 111 -2.67 11.03 -12.31
N LEU A 112 -2.62 10.84 -10.99
CA LEU A 112 -1.47 11.15 -10.14
C LEU A 112 -0.51 9.96 -10.00
N LEU A 113 -0.65 8.95 -10.86
CA LEU A 113 0.25 7.77 -10.87
C LEU A 113 1.69 8.12 -11.23
N GLU A 114 1.89 9.27 -11.87
CA GLU A 114 3.15 9.63 -12.51
C GLU A 114 3.52 11.10 -12.22
N VAL A 115 3.35 11.55 -10.97
CA VAL A 115 3.66 12.93 -10.59
C VAL A 115 5.13 13.23 -10.91
N GLY A 116 5.34 14.20 -11.80
CA GLY A 116 6.66 14.62 -12.28
C GLY A 116 7.17 13.91 -13.53
N THR A 117 6.43 12.93 -14.10
CA THR A 117 6.74 12.46 -15.45
C THR A 117 6.37 13.54 -16.47
N GLY A 118 7.25 13.71 -17.46
CA GLY A 118 7.07 14.76 -18.47
C GLY A 118 7.57 16.14 -18.04
N PHE A 119 8.28 16.30 -16.91
CA PHE A 119 9.13 17.47 -16.73
C PHE A 119 10.39 17.35 -17.58
N HIS A 120 10.85 18.46 -18.15
CA HIS A 120 12.06 18.55 -18.95
C HIS A 120 13.16 19.25 -18.14
N PRO A 121 14.31 18.58 -17.88
CA PRO A 121 15.37 19.09 -16.99
C PRO A 121 15.93 20.47 -17.37
N GLU A 122 15.97 20.76 -18.67
CA GLU A 122 16.50 22.03 -19.19
C GLU A 122 15.49 23.19 -19.15
N LEU A 123 14.20 22.89 -18.96
CA LEU A 123 13.16 23.92 -18.90
C LEU A 123 13.03 24.47 -17.48
N THR A 124 12.63 25.74 -17.38
CA THR A 124 12.31 26.41 -16.12
C THR A 124 11.10 25.78 -15.43
N GLY A 125 10.91 26.05 -14.13
CA GLY A 125 9.70 25.65 -13.42
C GLY A 125 8.43 26.15 -14.12
N ARG A 126 8.41 27.40 -14.58
CA ARG A 126 7.32 28.01 -15.36
C ARG A 126 6.99 27.19 -16.61
N GLU A 127 7.99 26.93 -17.46
CA GLU A 127 7.81 26.17 -18.69
C GLU A 127 7.35 24.73 -18.42
N ASN A 128 7.84 24.12 -17.34
CA ASN A 128 7.39 22.81 -16.89
C ASN A 128 5.94 22.81 -16.41
N ILE A 129 5.45 23.86 -15.75
CA ILE A 129 4.01 23.98 -15.42
C ILE A 129 3.18 23.90 -16.71
N TYR A 130 3.54 24.68 -17.73
CA TYR A 130 2.81 24.69 -19.00
C TYR A 130 2.89 23.35 -19.74
N MET A 131 4.09 22.79 -19.86
CA MET A 131 4.30 21.53 -20.57
C MET A 131 3.62 20.36 -19.85
N ASN A 132 3.82 20.23 -18.53
CA ASN A 132 3.24 19.16 -17.74
C ASN A 132 1.71 19.29 -17.63
N GLY A 133 1.20 20.50 -17.41
CA GLY A 133 -0.25 20.76 -17.43
C GLY A 133 -0.88 20.33 -18.76
N ALA A 134 -0.23 20.64 -19.89
CA ALA A 134 -0.71 20.21 -21.20
C ALA A 134 -0.65 18.68 -21.39
N ILE A 135 0.43 18.02 -20.95
CA ILE A 135 0.56 16.54 -20.97
C ILE A 135 -0.55 15.89 -20.15
N LEU A 136 -0.90 16.48 -19.01
CA LEU A 136 -1.97 16.01 -18.11
C LEU A 136 -3.37 16.42 -18.59
N GLY A 137 -3.48 17.09 -19.74
CA GLY A 137 -4.75 17.38 -20.41
C GLY A 137 -5.38 18.72 -20.07
N MET A 138 -4.65 19.65 -19.43
CA MET A 138 -5.09 21.04 -19.23
C MET A 138 -4.98 21.82 -20.55
N LYS A 139 -6.02 22.60 -20.84
CA LYS A 139 -5.99 23.65 -21.86
C LYS A 139 -5.12 24.79 -21.37
N ARG A 140 -4.46 25.50 -22.29
CA ARG A 140 -3.61 26.64 -21.93
C ARG A 140 -4.32 27.68 -21.05
N ALA A 141 -5.58 27.99 -21.34
CA ALA A 141 -6.38 28.90 -20.52
C ALA A 141 -6.65 28.39 -19.09
N GLU A 142 -6.79 27.08 -18.90
CA GLU A 142 -6.90 26.46 -17.56
C GLU A 142 -5.56 26.63 -16.81
N ILE A 143 -4.43 26.45 -17.49
CA ILE A 143 -3.10 26.65 -16.90
C ILE A 143 -2.88 28.11 -16.53
N ASP A 144 -3.19 29.05 -17.43
CA ASP A 144 -3.03 30.49 -17.20
C ASP A 144 -3.84 30.94 -15.98
N ALA A 145 -5.09 30.47 -15.85
CA ALA A 145 -5.96 30.80 -14.71
C ALA A 145 -5.46 30.22 -13.37
N LYS A 146 -4.72 29.10 -13.40
CA LYS A 146 -4.22 28.40 -12.22
C LYS A 146 -2.75 28.62 -11.93
N PHE A 147 -2.03 29.36 -12.78
CA PHE A 147 -0.59 29.50 -12.70
C PHE A 147 -0.13 30.01 -11.33
N ASP A 148 -0.70 31.12 -10.87
CA ASP A 148 -0.30 31.73 -9.58
C ASP A 148 -0.66 30.82 -8.40
N GLU A 149 -1.84 30.18 -8.41
CA GLU A 149 -2.24 29.19 -7.41
C GLU A 149 -1.25 28.00 -7.36
N ILE A 150 -0.80 27.51 -8.51
CA ILE A 150 0.19 26.42 -8.61
C ILE A 150 1.54 26.86 -8.03
N VAL A 151 2.01 28.06 -8.39
CA VAL A 151 3.29 28.58 -7.90
C VAL A 151 3.26 28.77 -6.39
N ASP A 152 2.21 29.39 -5.86
CA ASP A 152 2.02 29.61 -4.41
C ASP A 152 1.86 28.29 -3.66
N PHE A 153 1.11 27.34 -4.23
CA PHE A 153 0.94 26.03 -3.61
C PHE A 153 2.27 25.28 -3.51
N SER A 154 3.09 25.33 -4.57
CA SER A 154 4.40 24.63 -4.65
C SER A 154 5.47 25.20 -3.72
N GLU A 155 5.32 26.44 -3.26
CA GLU A 155 6.32 27.17 -2.46
C GLU A 155 7.68 27.31 -3.17
N VAL A 156 7.71 27.29 -4.51
CA VAL A 156 8.93 27.47 -5.32
C VAL A 156 8.99 28.80 -6.06
N SER A 157 8.18 29.79 -5.66
CA SER A 157 8.03 31.08 -6.35
C SER A 157 9.37 31.76 -6.70
N GLN A 158 10.33 31.80 -5.76
CA GLN A 158 11.65 32.40 -5.99
C GLN A 158 12.50 31.67 -7.05
N PHE A 159 12.20 30.40 -7.32
CA PHE A 159 12.95 29.54 -8.24
C PHE A 159 12.19 29.25 -9.53
N ILE A 160 11.00 29.83 -9.73
CA ILE A 160 10.09 29.43 -10.82
C ILE A 160 10.72 29.59 -12.22
N ASP A 161 11.59 30.58 -12.39
CA ASP A 161 12.31 30.84 -13.65
C ASP A 161 13.71 30.19 -13.68
N THR A 162 13.98 29.24 -12.76
CA THR A 162 15.21 28.43 -12.74
C THR A 162 14.95 27.07 -13.41
N PRO A 163 15.89 26.54 -14.23
CA PRO A 163 15.78 25.20 -14.80
C PRO A 163 15.59 24.12 -13.73
N VAL A 164 14.63 23.21 -13.93
CA VAL A 164 14.26 22.21 -12.90
C VAL A 164 15.38 21.23 -12.57
N LYS A 165 16.39 21.05 -13.43
CA LYS A 165 17.60 20.29 -13.09
C LYS A 165 18.40 20.86 -11.91
N ARG A 166 18.16 22.13 -11.54
CA ARG A 166 18.78 22.80 -10.39
C ARG A 166 17.90 22.76 -9.14
N TYR A 167 16.69 22.19 -9.24
CA TYR A 167 15.81 22.06 -8.09
C TYR A 167 16.36 20.98 -7.15
N SER A 168 16.14 21.14 -5.85
CA SER A 168 16.24 20.00 -4.93
C SER A 168 15.16 18.97 -5.29
N SER A 169 15.34 17.73 -4.87
CA SER A 169 14.31 16.69 -5.02
C SER A 169 12.97 17.13 -4.43
N GLY A 170 12.99 17.81 -3.28
CA GLY A 170 11.78 18.36 -2.65
C GLY A 170 11.09 19.43 -3.49
N MET A 171 11.83 20.40 -4.02
CA MET A 171 11.26 21.44 -4.90
C MET A 171 10.66 20.85 -6.18
N TYR A 172 11.36 19.89 -6.79
CA TYR A 172 10.88 19.19 -7.98
C TYR A 172 9.53 18.52 -7.72
N LEU A 173 9.45 17.76 -6.63
CA LEU A 173 8.24 17.05 -6.24
C LEU A 173 7.11 18.01 -5.87
N ARG A 174 7.39 19.05 -5.07
CA ARG A 174 6.38 20.06 -4.71
C ARG A 174 5.78 20.73 -5.94
N LEU A 175 6.59 21.11 -6.93
CA LEU A 175 6.08 21.70 -8.17
C LEU A 175 5.24 20.71 -8.98
N ALA A 176 5.73 19.48 -9.14
CA ALA A 176 5.00 18.43 -9.86
C ALA A 176 3.63 18.14 -9.20
N PHE A 177 3.58 18.04 -7.87
CA PHE A 177 2.34 17.90 -7.12
C PHE A 177 1.44 19.11 -7.24
N ALA A 178 2.00 20.32 -7.22
CA ALA A 178 1.20 21.54 -7.34
C ALA A 178 0.45 21.59 -8.66
N VAL A 179 1.11 21.28 -9.79
CA VAL A 179 0.44 21.18 -11.10
C VAL A 179 -0.67 20.13 -11.02
N ALA A 180 -0.34 18.95 -10.50
CA ALA A 180 -1.24 17.81 -10.49
C ALA A 180 -2.48 18.04 -9.57
N ALA A 181 -2.32 18.73 -8.45
CA ALA A 181 -3.39 19.08 -7.51
C ALA A 181 -4.33 20.18 -8.04
N HIS A 182 -3.90 20.94 -9.05
CA HIS A 182 -4.71 21.96 -9.72
C HIS A 182 -5.26 21.48 -11.07
N LEU A 183 -5.12 20.19 -11.39
CA LEU A 183 -5.80 19.60 -12.53
C LEU A 183 -7.31 19.67 -12.34
N GLU A 184 -8.03 19.94 -13.43
CA GLU A 184 -9.50 19.97 -13.46
C GLU A 184 -10.11 18.90 -14.39
N PRO A 185 -9.79 17.60 -14.19
CA PRO A 185 -10.39 16.53 -14.97
C PRO A 185 -11.78 16.18 -14.43
N GLU A 186 -12.62 15.59 -15.28
CA GLU A 186 -13.92 15.03 -14.87
C GLU A 186 -13.73 13.80 -13.96
N ILE A 187 -12.64 13.05 -14.16
CA ILE A 187 -12.27 11.87 -13.39
C ILE A 187 -10.82 12.02 -12.90
N LEU A 188 -10.62 11.96 -11.58
CA LEU A 188 -9.30 11.99 -10.97
C LEU A 188 -8.93 10.61 -10.39
N VAL A 189 -7.78 10.09 -10.80
CA VAL A 189 -7.17 8.89 -10.24
C VAL A 189 -6.03 9.29 -9.33
N VAL A 190 -6.12 8.87 -8.08
CA VAL A 190 -5.17 9.17 -7.03
C VAL A 190 -4.51 7.88 -6.58
N ASP A 191 -3.18 7.81 -6.67
CA ASP A 191 -2.38 6.71 -6.13
C ASP A 191 -1.60 7.16 -4.90
N GLU A 192 -1.19 6.18 -4.11
CA GLU A 192 -0.50 6.25 -2.82
C GLU A 192 0.72 7.20 -2.76
N VAL A 193 1.25 7.61 -3.91
CA VAL A 193 2.38 8.52 -4.09
C VAL A 193 2.16 9.90 -3.43
N LEU A 194 0.96 10.21 -2.92
CA LEU A 194 0.71 11.38 -2.08
C LEU A 194 1.61 11.48 -0.85
N ALA A 195 2.27 10.40 -0.41
CA ALA A 195 3.22 10.38 0.69
C ALA A 195 4.62 10.93 0.32
N VAL A 196 4.74 11.78 -0.70
CA VAL A 196 6.00 12.34 -1.16
C VAL A 196 6.04 13.85 -0.87
N GLY A 197 7.04 14.28 -0.10
CA GLY A 197 7.14 15.63 0.49
C GLY A 197 7.25 15.58 2.01
N ASP A 198 7.41 16.73 2.66
CA ASP A 198 7.33 16.83 4.12
C ASP A 198 5.87 16.73 4.62
N ALA A 199 5.71 16.49 5.92
CA ALA A 199 4.40 16.27 6.55
C ALA A 199 3.44 17.46 6.40
N GLU A 200 3.96 18.68 6.34
CA GLU A 200 3.15 19.89 6.17
C GLU A 200 2.59 19.98 4.75
N PHE A 201 3.43 19.75 3.75
CA PHE A 201 3.02 19.70 2.35
C PHE A 201 2.05 18.54 2.07
N GLN A 202 2.27 17.36 2.66
CA GLN A 202 1.32 16.23 2.57
C GLN A 202 -0.05 16.59 3.11
N LYS A 203 -0.13 17.28 4.25
CA LYS A 203 -1.40 17.76 4.82
C LYS A 203 -2.10 18.75 3.87
N LYS A 204 -1.34 19.64 3.24
CA LYS A 204 -1.83 20.59 2.22
C LYS A 204 -2.42 19.85 1.01
N CYS A 205 -1.72 18.82 0.51
CA CYS A 205 -2.19 17.96 -0.58
C CYS A 205 -3.49 17.23 -0.21
N LEU A 206 -3.55 16.58 0.95
CA LEU A 206 -4.75 15.88 1.41
C LEU A 206 -5.94 16.83 1.61
N GLY A 207 -5.69 18.07 2.05
CA GLY A 207 -6.70 19.13 2.13
C GLY A 207 -7.28 19.45 0.75
N LYS A 208 -6.42 19.81 -0.21
CA LYS A 208 -6.83 20.14 -1.58
C LYS A 208 -7.59 18.99 -2.25
N MET A 209 -7.20 17.75 -1.99
CA MET A 209 -7.91 16.58 -2.50
C MET A 209 -9.31 16.40 -1.90
N GLY A 210 -9.47 16.71 -0.61
CA GLY A 210 -10.78 16.78 0.01
C GLY A 210 -11.68 17.82 -0.67
N ASP A 211 -11.13 18.99 -0.99
CA ASP A 211 -11.88 20.04 -1.71
C ASP A 211 -12.29 19.57 -3.11
N VAL A 212 -11.39 18.91 -3.83
CA VAL A 212 -11.65 18.33 -5.17
C VAL A 212 -12.76 17.27 -5.11
N ALA A 213 -12.77 16.42 -4.08
CA ALA A 213 -13.82 15.44 -3.85
C ALA A 213 -15.19 16.11 -3.58
N GLN A 214 -15.22 17.24 -2.88
CA GLN A 214 -16.46 17.98 -2.58
C GLN A 214 -17.02 18.76 -3.78
N GLN A 215 -16.21 19.05 -4.80
CA GLN A 215 -16.62 19.77 -6.00
C GLN A 215 -17.45 18.94 -6.99
N GLY A 216 -17.93 17.75 -6.58
CA GLY A 216 -18.75 16.88 -7.44
C GLY A 216 -17.96 16.20 -8.56
N ARG A 217 -16.64 16.05 -8.39
CA ARG A 217 -15.78 15.31 -9.32
C ARG A 217 -15.79 13.83 -9.02
N THR A 218 -15.61 13.02 -10.06
CA THR A 218 -15.48 11.57 -9.88
C THR A 218 -14.05 11.25 -9.47
N VAL A 219 -13.85 10.54 -8.36
CA VAL A 219 -12.51 10.24 -7.84
C VAL A 219 -12.32 8.75 -7.59
N LEU A 220 -11.22 8.20 -8.08
CA LEU A 220 -10.72 6.88 -7.70
C LEU A 220 -9.53 7.07 -6.78
N PHE A 221 -9.69 6.67 -5.52
CA PHE A 221 -8.67 6.86 -4.49
C PHE A 221 -8.06 5.53 -4.08
N VAL A 222 -6.78 5.35 -4.35
CA VAL A 222 -6.05 4.11 -4.05
C VAL A 222 -5.04 4.38 -2.95
N SER A 223 -5.17 3.64 -1.85
CA SER A 223 -4.29 3.80 -0.70
C SER A 223 -4.22 2.54 0.15
N HIS A 224 -3.06 2.28 0.75
CA HIS A 224 -2.95 1.36 1.88
C HIS A 224 -3.21 2.05 3.24
N ASN A 225 -3.37 3.37 3.26
CA ASN A 225 -3.73 4.12 4.46
C ASN A 225 -5.25 4.07 4.65
N MET A 226 -5.69 3.19 5.56
CA MET A 226 -7.12 2.98 5.83
C MET A 226 -7.79 4.22 6.43
N SER A 227 -7.07 5.02 7.21
CA SER A 227 -7.60 6.28 7.75
C SER A 227 -7.92 7.28 6.65
N ALA A 228 -7.09 7.34 5.60
CA ALA A 228 -7.33 8.18 4.44
C ALA A 228 -8.54 7.67 3.63
N ILE A 229 -8.67 6.36 3.44
CA ILE A 229 -9.85 5.74 2.81
C ILE A 229 -11.12 6.13 3.57
N LEU A 230 -11.16 5.88 4.89
CA LEU A 230 -12.32 6.20 5.73
C LEU A 230 -12.68 7.69 5.73
N ARG A 231 -11.68 8.58 5.59
CA ARG A 231 -11.88 10.03 5.59
C ARG A 231 -12.33 10.58 4.24
N LEU A 232 -11.85 10.01 3.14
CA LEU A 232 -11.98 10.59 1.80
C LEU A 232 -12.99 9.88 0.91
N THR A 233 -13.42 8.65 1.24
CA THR A 233 -14.27 7.83 0.37
C THR A 233 -15.57 7.44 1.06
N GLU A 234 -16.69 7.46 0.32
CA GLU A 234 -17.99 6.99 0.82
C GLU A 234 -18.10 5.45 0.74
N GLU A 235 -17.57 4.89 -0.33
CA GLU A 235 -17.57 3.47 -0.63
C GLU A 235 -16.15 3.02 -1.03
N ALA A 236 -15.82 1.75 -0.80
CA ALA A 236 -14.58 1.16 -1.29
C ALA A 236 -14.77 -0.25 -1.85
N ILE A 237 -13.90 -0.61 -2.80
CA ILE A 237 -13.74 -1.98 -3.30
C ILE A 237 -12.47 -2.60 -2.73
N VAL A 238 -12.56 -3.90 -2.42
CA VAL A 238 -11.45 -4.69 -1.93
C VAL A 238 -10.97 -5.62 -3.03
N LEU A 239 -9.72 -5.45 -3.45
CA LEU A 239 -9.05 -6.32 -4.42
C LEU A 239 -8.15 -7.33 -3.72
N ASN A 240 -8.24 -8.60 -4.14
CA ASN A 240 -7.37 -9.67 -3.69
C ASN A 240 -6.97 -10.56 -4.87
N LYS A 241 -5.66 -10.76 -5.09
CA LYS A 241 -5.10 -11.57 -6.17
C LYS A 241 -5.76 -11.32 -7.54
N GLY A 242 -6.01 -10.04 -7.86
CA GLY A 242 -6.60 -9.60 -9.13
C GLY A 242 -8.12 -9.69 -9.22
N GLN A 243 -8.82 -10.09 -8.14
CA GLN A 243 -10.27 -10.21 -8.10
C GLN A 243 -10.88 -9.17 -7.16
N LEU A 244 -12.07 -8.67 -7.51
CA LEU A 244 -12.89 -7.87 -6.61
C LEU A 244 -13.64 -8.82 -5.68
N ILE A 245 -13.30 -8.78 -4.40
CA ILE A 245 -13.87 -9.70 -3.39
C ILE A 245 -14.93 -9.04 -2.51
N MET A 246 -14.94 -7.70 -2.43
CA MET A 246 -15.98 -6.94 -1.73
C MET A 246 -16.12 -5.55 -2.34
N ARG A 247 -17.35 -5.02 -2.30
CA ARG A 247 -17.71 -3.62 -2.51
C ARG A 247 -18.72 -3.26 -1.43
N ALA A 248 -18.42 -2.26 -0.61
CA ALA A 248 -19.24 -1.88 0.54
C ALA A 248 -18.93 -0.42 0.97
N PRO A 249 -19.77 0.19 1.83
CA PRO A 249 -19.41 1.45 2.50
C PRO A 249 -18.00 1.38 3.07
N SER A 250 -17.24 2.47 3.01
CA SER A 250 -15.79 2.44 3.28
C SER A 250 -15.44 1.81 4.63
N GLN A 251 -16.24 2.04 5.67
CA GLN A 251 -16.05 1.42 6.98
C GLN A 251 -16.09 -0.11 6.91
N GLU A 252 -17.15 -0.67 6.31
CA GLU A 252 -17.33 -2.11 6.17
C GLU A 252 -16.28 -2.73 5.26
N ALA A 253 -15.95 -2.08 4.14
CA ALA A 253 -14.92 -2.54 3.22
C ALA A 253 -13.53 -2.57 3.86
N VAL A 254 -13.20 -1.55 4.68
CA VAL A 254 -11.95 -1.49 5.45
C VAL A 254 -11.94 -2.57 6.53
N ASP A 255 -13.02 -2.72 7.29
CA ASP A 255 -13.13 -3.75 8.33
C ASP A 255 -12.99 -5.16 7.74
N PHE A 256 -13.62 -5.40 6.58
CA PHE A 256 -13.48 -6.63 5.83
C PHE A 256 -12.08 -6.82 5.26
N TYR A 257 -11.47 -5.79 4.66
CA TYR A 257 -10.11 -5.88 4.13
C TYR A 257 -9.12 -6.26 5.24
N LEU A 258 -9.25 -5.61 6.39
CA LEU A 258 -8.43 -5.89 7.55
C LEU A 258 -8.72 -7.31 8.08
N SER A 259 -9.98 -7.74 8.17
CA SER A 259 -10.31 -9.11 8.59
C SER A 259 -9.97 -10.21 7.59
N SER A 260 -10.03 -9.93 6.30
CA SER A 260 -9.78 -10.91 5.23
C SER A 260 -8.28 -11.07 4.98
N GLY A 261 -7.49 -10.04 5.28
CA GLY A 261 -6.03 -10.10 5.34
C GLY A 261 -5.50 -10.68 6.65
N GLN A 262 -6.28 -10.67 7.73
CA GLN A 262 -5.83 -11.13 9.04
C GLN A 262 -6.56 -12.42 9.38
N SER A 263 -5.88 -13.53 9.08
CA SER A 263 -5.84 -14.70 9.96
C SER A 263 -7.09 -14.94 10.80
N GLN A 264 -8.02 -15.74 10.28
CA GLN A 264 -9.22 -16.23 11.00
C GLN A 264 -8.92 -17.04 12.29
N ALA A 265 -7.69 -17.00 12.81
CA ALA A 265 -7.23 -17.79 13.96
C ALA A 265 -6.18 -17.10 14.84
N GLY A 266 -5.89 -15.80 14.67
CA GLY A 266 -4.82 -15.14 15.45
C GLY A 266 -3.40 -15.55 15.04
N GLU A 267 -3.22 -16.07 13.82
CA GLU A 267 -1.93 -16.49 13.25
C GLU A 267 -1.77 -16.05 11.79
N ARG A 268 -0.72 -15.29 11.49
CA ARG A 268 -0.28 -14.92 10.15
C ARG A 268 0.88 -15.83 9.74
N MET A 269 0.79 -16.47 8.58
CA MET A 269 1.93 -17.12 7.92
C MET A 269 2.28 -16.32 6.66
N TRP A 270 3.56 -16.14 6.38
CA TRP A 270 4.03 -15.52 5.14
C TRP A 270 4.43 -16.60 4.14
N GLU A 271 3.89 -16.49 2.93
CA GLU A 271 4.29 -17.35 1.81
C GLU A 271 5.52 -16.79 1.10
N ALA A 272 6.26 -17.66 0.40
CA ALA A 272 7.52 -17.27 -0.25
C ALA A 272 7.36 -16.16 -1.32
N ASP A 273 6.18 -16.06 -1.95
CA ASP A 273 5.86 -15.01 -2.95
C ASP A 273 5.41 -13.69 -2.32
N GLU A 274 5.04 -13.69 -1.03
CA GLU A 274 4.70 -12.47 -0.28
C GLU A 274 5.93 -11.76 0.29
N VAL A 275 7.06 -12.46 0.43
CA VAL A 275 8.29 -11.90 0.99
C VAL A 275 9.13 -11.26 -0.12
N PRO A 276 9.38 -9.93 -0.09
CA PRO A 276 10.20 -9.27 -1.08
C PRO A 276 11.61 -9.89 -1.12
N ALA A 277 12.18 -10.08 -2.31
CA ALA A 277 13.56 -10.56 -2.46
C ALA A 277 14.58 -9.66 -1.75
N ALA A 278 14.27 -8.37 -1.61
CA ALA A 278 15.04 -7.40 -0.84
C ALA A 278 15.08 -7.68 0.68
N SER A 279 14.29 -8.62 1.19
CA SER A 279 14.30 -8.98 2.62
C SER A 279 15.50 -9.82 3.03
N GLN A 280 16.15 -10.48 2.06
CA GLN A 280 17.35 -11.27 2.28
C GLN A 280 18.45 -10.47 3.01
N PRO A 281 19.08 -11.05 4.06
CA PRO A 281 19.03 -12.47 4.45
C PRO A 281 17.93 -12.85 5.46
N PHE A 282 16.96 -11.96 5.72
CA PHE A 282 15.84 -12.19 6.65
C PHE A 282 14.62 -12.76 5.92
N THR A 283 14.06 -13.85 6.44
CA THR A 283 12.83 -14.47 5.94
C THR A 283 11.80 -14.58 7.08
N PRO A 284 10.70 -13.82 7.07
CA PRO A 284 9.61 -14.00 8.03
C PRO A 284 8.88 -15.33 7.78
N ILE A 285 8.41 -15.97 8.83
CA ILE A 285 7.71 -17.27 8.75
C ILE A 285 6.29 -17.15 9.30
N SER A 286 6.14 -16.82 10.58
CA SER A 286 4.82 -16.73 11.20
C SER A 286 4.74 -15.69 12.32
N LEU A 287 3.55 -15.11 12.53
CA LEU A 287 3.23 -14.19 13.63
C LEU A 287 1.97 -14.69 14.32
N LYS A 288 1.99 -14.80 15.65
CA LYS A 288 0.90 -15.40 16.44
C LYS A 288 0.54 -14.52 17.62
N VAL A 289 -0.76 -14.41 17.89
CA VAL A 289 -1.31 -13.91 19.15
C VAL A 289 -1.72 -15.11 19.99
N ARG A 290 -1.17 -15.22 21.20
CA ARG A 290 -1.52 -16.27 22.15
C ARG A 290 -2.07 -15.70 23.44
N GLU A 291 -3.12 -16.33 23.94
CA GLU A 291 -3.61 -16.10 25.30
C GLU A 291 -2.65 -16.71 26.34
N ARG A 292 -2.88 -16.42 27.62
CA ARG A 292 -2.09 -16.94 28.75
C ARG A 292 -1.98 -18.47 28.77
N GLY A 293 -2.99 -19.19 28.28
CA GLY A 293 -2.99 -20.64 28.13
C GLY A 293 -2.12 -21.18 26.98
N GLY A 294 -1.49 -20.30 26.19
CA GLY A 294 -0.65 -20.65 25.04
C GLY A 294 -1.43 -20.98 23.78
N LYS A 295 -2.76 -20.94 23.81
CA LYS A 295 -3.60 -21.15 22.62
C LYS A 295 -3.52 -19.92 21.70
N VAL A 296 -3.45 -20.16 20.39
CA VAL A 296 -3.55 -19.08 19.40
C VAL A 296 -5.01 -18.63 19.32
N VAL A 297 -5.24 -17.33 19.47
CA VAL A 297 -6.58 -16.73 19.51
C VAL A 297 -6.60 -15.41 18.75
N ASP A 298 -7.75 -15.09 18.16
CA ASP A 298 -8.01 -13.80 17.52
C ASP A 298 -8.66 -12.79 18.47
N THR A 299 -9.06 -13.23 19.67
CA THR A 299 -9.73 -12.42 20.69
C THR A 299 -9.07 -12.68 22.03
N VAL A 300 -8.61 -11.63 22.69
CA VAL A 300 -7.92 -11.68 23.98
C VAL A 300 -8.69 -10.91 25.04
N ARG A 301 -8.51 -11.27 26.30
CA ARG A 301 -9.07 -10.51 27.43
C ARG A 301 -8.12 -9.39 27.82
N SER A 302 -8.64 -8.17 27.91
CA SER A 302 -7.89 -6.98 28.31
C SER A 302 -7.16 -7.18 29.64
N THR A 303 -7.76 -7.90 30.60
CA THR A 303 -7.19 -8.11 31.94
C THR A 303 -6.04 -9.12 32.00
N GLU A 304 -5.81 -9.89 30.94
CA GLU A 304 -4.83 -10.98 30.92
C GLU A 304 -3.63 -10.60 30.05
N PRO A 305 -2.40 -11.04 30.40
CA PRO A 305 -1.26 -10.89 29.52
C PRO A 305 -1.46 -11.63 28.20
N VAL A 306 -0.93 -11.06 27.12
CA VAL A 306 -1.03 -11.59 25.76
C VAL A 306 0.37 -11.77 25.20
N MET A 307 0.64 -12.91 24.57
CA MET A 307 1.94 -13.17 23.97
C MET A 307 1.89 -13.02 22.45
N ILE A 308 2.80 -12.22 21.92
CA ILE A 308 3.07 -12.11 20.48
C ILE A 308 4.31 -12.94 20.17
N GLU A 309 4.20 -13.91 19.27
CA GLU A 309 5.33 -14.70 18.78
C GLU A 309 5.62 -14.38 17.32
N PHE A 310 6.84 -13.97 16.99
CA PHE A 310 7.29 -13.75 15.61
C PHE A 310 8.43 -14.71 15.25
N GLU A 311 8.17 -15.62 14.34
CA GLU A 311 9.06 -16.65 13.82
C GLU A 311 9.70 -16.20 12.50
N TYR A 312 11.02 -16.37 12.37
CA TYR A 312 11.78 -15.97 11.19
C TYR A 312 13.10 -16.73 11.06
N LYS A 313 13.61 -16.79 9.83
CA LYS A 313 14.90 -17.42 9.50
C LYS A 313 15.89 -16.38 8.98
N LEU A 314 17.16 -16.55 9.36
CA LEU A 314 18.31 -15.83 8.83
C LEU A 314 19.18 -16.77 8.00
N ASP A 315 19.37 -16.44 6.72
CA ASP A 315 20.26 -17.21 5.84
C ASP A 315 21.75 -16.86 6.06
N SER A 316 22.04 -15.69 6.62
CA SER A 316 23.37 -15.27 7.05
C SER A 316 23.28 -14.38 8.31
N SER A 317 24.41 -14.21 9.01
CA SER A 317 24.46 -13.40 10.23
C SER A 317 24.14 -11.93 9.93
N ILE A 318 23.41 -11.26 10.84
CA ILE A 318 23.09 -9.84 10.77
C ILE A 318 23.56 -9.15 12.05
N THR A 319 24.43 -8.15 11.90
CA THR A 319 24.85 -7.26 13.00
C THR A 319 23.85 -6.12 13.20
N GLY A 320 23.57 -5.80 14.46
CA GLY A 320 22.62 -4.79 14.90
C GLY A 320 21.16 -5.12 14.57
N LEU A 321 20.82 -6.40 14.35
CA LEU A 321 19.46 -6.79 14.03
C LEU A 321 18.55 -6.56 15.23
N ARG A 322 17.56 -5.70 15.05
CA ARG A 322 16.42 -5.53 15.95
C ARG A 322 15.14 -6.01 15.28
N VAL A 323 14.33 -6.71 16.05
CA VAL A 323 12.99 -7.16 15.66
C VAL A 323 11.98 -6.39 16.49
N GLY A 324 11.09 -5.67 15.80
CA GLY A 324 10.14 -4.76 16.43
C GLY A 324 8.70 -5.15 16.20
N LEU A 325 7.86 -4.81 17.18
CA LEU A 325 6.41 -4.83 17.12
C LEU A 325 5.88 -3.41 17.03
N TYR A 326 4.87 -3.22 16.18
CA TYR A 326 4.17 -1.97 15.99
C TYR A 326 2.70 -2.24 16.24
N VAL A 327 2.18 -1.83 17.39
CA VAL A 327 0.75 -2.03 17.69
C VAL A 327 0.00 -0.76 17.35
N SER A 328 -1.04 -0.88 16.53
CA SER A 328 -1.88 0.22 16.08
C SER A 328 -3.36 -0.10 16.21
N THR A 329 -4.20 0.93 16.24
CA THR A 329 -5.64 0.78 16.06
C THR A 329 -5.96 0.50 14.60
N MET A 330 -7.17 -0.01 14.30
CA MET A 330 -7.62 -0.16 12.91
C MET A 330 -7.72 1.17 12.14
N ARG A 331 -7.73 2.29 12.87
CA ARG A 331 -7.69 3.65 12.31
C ARG A 331 -6.27 4.13 12.03
N GLY A 332 -5.25 3.27 12.14
CA GLY A 332 -3.86 3.59 11.83
C GLY A 332 -3.14 4.41 12.90
N GLU A 333 -3.75 4.62 14.07
CA GLU A 333 -3.10 5.30 15.18
C GLU A 333 -2.17 4.32 15.89
N TYR A 334 -0.87 4.63 15.98
CA TYR A 334 0.06 3.80 16.75
C TYR A 334 -0.27 3.90 18.25
N VAL A 335 -0.45 2.74 18.87
CA VAL A 335 -0.62 2.61 20.32
C VAL A 335 0.76 2.60 20.99
N PHE A 336 1.66 1.74 20.51
CA PHE A 336 3.07 1.72 20.91
C PHE A 336 3.92 0.96 19.90
N THR A 337 5.24 1.13 20.02
CA THR A 337 6.25 0.33 19.33
C THR A 337 7.24 -0.20 20.35
N SER A 338 7.76 -1.41 20.14
CA SER A 338 8.83 -1.97 20.97
C SER A 338 9.73 -2.88 20.16
N PHE A 339 11.01 -2.98 20.52
CA PHE A 339 12.00 -3.85 19.91
C PHE A 339 12.56 -4.83 20.93
N ASP A 340 12.92 -6.03 20.47
CA ASP A 340 13.58 -7.05 21.28
C ASP A 340 14.92 -6.60 21.88
N THR A 341 15.53 -5.55 21.31
CA THR A 341 16.77 -4.93 21.79
C THR A 341 16.57 -3.61 22.56
N ASP A 342 15.32 -3.25 22.93
CA ASP A 342 15.10 -2.14 23.89
C ASP A 342 15.65 -2.51 25.28
N ASP A 343 15.76 -3.80 25.59
CA ASP A 343 16.45 -4.33 26.76
C ASP A 343 17.97 -4.36 26.51
N ALA A 344 18.74 -3.69 27.36
CA ALA A 344 20.19 -3.56 27.22
C ALA A 344 20.93 -4.92 27.24
N ALA A 345 20.46 -5.88 28.05
CA ALA A 345 21.08 -7.19 28.12
C ALA A 345 20.79 -8.02 26.85
N LEU A 346 19.58 -7.88 26.27
CA LEU A 346 19.27 -8.50 24.98
C LEU A 346 20.02 -7.82 23.83
N PHE A 347 20.19 -6.50 23.87
CA PHE A 347 21.01 -5.77 22.90
C PHE A 347 22.46 -6.28 22.89
N GLU A 348 23.11 -6.37 24.05
CA GLU A 348 24.49 -6.87 24.16
C GLU A 348 24.59 -8.33 23.71
N LYS A 349 23.65 -9.19 24.14
CA LYS A 349 23.65 -10.61 23.82
C LYS A 349 23.43 -10.90 22.33
N TYR A 350 22.59 -10.09 21.68
CA TYR A 350 22.19 -10.28 20.28
C TYR A 350 22.71 -9.18 19.35
N ASP A 351 23.82 -8.53 19.71
CA ASP A 351 24.49 -7.53 18.88
C ASP A 351 24.75 -8.05 17.46
N THR A 352 25.17 -9.31 17.33
CA THR A 352 25.16 -10.03 16.05
C THR A 352 24.33 -11.30 16.16
N ARG A 353 23.24 -11.37 15.39
CA ARG A 353 22.38 -12.56 15.31
C ARG A 353 22.88 -13.46 14.19
N SER A 354 23.34 -14.66 14.52
CA SER A 354 23.92 -15.61 13.56
C SER A 354 22.86 -16.20 12.62
N ALA A 355 23.28 -16.81 11.51
CA ALA A 355 22.38 -17.58 10.67
C ALA A 355 21.65 -18.66 11.48
N GLY A 356 20.35 -18.83 11.26
CA GLY A 356 19.53 -19.74 12.07
C GLY A 356 18.04 -19.49 11.98
N HIS A 357 17.29 -20.25 12.78
CA HIS A 357 15.84 -20.13 12.90
C HIS A 357 15.50 -19.61 14.30
N TYR A 358 14.69 -18.56 14.37
CA TYR A 358 14.43 -17.80 15.59
C TYR A 358 12.94 -17.60 15.81
N VAL A 359 12.56 -17.48 17.08
CA VAL A 359 11.24 -17.01 17.53
C VAL A 359 11.47 -15.91 18.55
N SER A 360 11.09 -14.68 18.22
CA SER A 360 11.04 -13.56 19.17
C SER A 360 9.67 -13.55 19.84
N ARG A 361 9.63 -13.49 21.18
CA ARG A 361 8.38 -13.45 21.96
C ARG A 361 8.31 -12.15 22.74
N ALA A 362 7.17 -11.46 22.65
CA ALA A 362 6.89 -10.30 23.47
C ALA A 362 5.62 -10.56 24.29
N GLU A 363 5.70 -10.39 25.60
CA GLU A 363 4.54 -10.41 26.47
C GLU A 363 4.01 -8.99 26.63
N LEU A 364 2.74 -8.80 26.24
CA LEU A 364 2.01 -7.57 26.44
C LEU A 364 1.29 -7.66 27.79
N PRO A 365 1.47 -6.69 28.69
CA PRO A 365 0.88 -6.76 30.02
C PRO A 365 -0.64 -6.63 29.95
N GLY A 366 -1.32 -7.24 30.92
CA GLY A 366 -2.75 -7.03 31.13
C GLY A 366 -3.07 -5.56 31.45
N ASP A 367 -4.32 -5.20 31.22
CA ASP A 367 -4.89 -3.85 31.34
C ASP A 367 -4.22 -2.81 30.42
N ILE A 368 -3.49 -3.19 29.37
CA ILE A 368 -2.89 -2.20 28.45
C ILE A 368 -3.90 -1.68 27.43
N PHE A 369 -4.72 -2.54 26.83
CA PHE A 369 -5.62 -2.20 25.73
C PHE A 369 -7.04 -1.88 26.19
N ASN A 370 -7.66 -0.91 25.54
CA ASN A 370 -9.10 -0.69 25.66
C ASN A 370 -9.90 -1.62 24.74
N GLU A 371 -11.23 -1.63 24.85
CA GLU A 371 -12.08 -2.43 23.96
C GLU A 371 -11.87 -2.03 22.50
N GLY A 372 -11.87 -3.03 21.63
CA GLY A 372 -11.83 -2.82 20.20
C GLY A 372 -10.85 -3.75 19.51
N ARG A 373 -10.50 -3.37 18.29
CA ARG A 373 -9.67 -4.16 17.40
C ARG A 373 -8.34 -3.47 17.16
N TYR A 374 -7.26 -4.25 17.23
CA TYR A 374 -5.89 -3.78 17.11
C TYR A 374 -5.17 -4.56 16.03
N SER A 375 -4.18 -3.93 15.43
CA SER A 375 -3.29 -4.50 14.43
C SER A 375 -1.88 -4.56 15.00
N VAL A 376 -1.18 -5.67 14.77
CA VAL A 376 0.23 -5.89 15.07
C VAL A 376 0.98 -5.91 13.75
N GLY A 377 1.85 -4.94 13.57
CA GLY A 377 2.90 -4.92 12.57
C GLY A 377 4.22 -5.45 13.11
N VAL A 378 5.07 -5.94 12.22
CA VAL A 378 6.41 -6.44 12.53
C VAL A 378 7.47 -5.74 11.69
N ASN A 379 8.63 -5.51 12.31
CA ASN A 379 9.80 -4.94 11.66
C ASN A 379 11.03 -5.79 11.91
N ALA A 380 11.89 -5.92 10.91
CA ALA A 380 13.27 -6.38 11.07
C ALA A 380 14.21 -5.36 10.43
N SER A 381 15.09 -4.76 11.22
CA SER A 381 16.03 -3.74 10.73
C SER A 381 17.35 -3.75 11.50
N SER A 382 18.40 -3.23 10.87
CA SER A 382 19.58 -2.73 11.56
C SER A 382 19.52 -1.20 11.55
N PHE A 383 19.54 -0.59 12.74
CA PHE A 383 19.33 0.85 12.90
C PHE A 383 20.34 1.67 12.09
N GLY A 384 19.86 2.63 11.30
CA GLY A 384 20.70 3.48 10.45
C GLY A 384 21.36 2.76 9.25
N VAL A 385 21.21 1.45 9.11
CA VAL A 385 21.86 0.66 8.07
C VAL A 385 20.86 0.19 7.02
N ARG A 386 19.90 -0.64 7.42
CA ARG A 386 18.97 -1.28 6.49
C ARG A 386 17.72 -1.79 7.18
N ARG A 387 16.58 -1.64 6.52
CA ARG A 387 15.35 -2.34 6.85
C ARG A 387 15.27 -3.60 6.00
N TYR A 388 15.23 -4.77 6.63
CA TYR A 388 15.13 -6.05 5.94
C TYR A 388 13.67 -6.38 5.67
N PHE A 389 12.81 -6.26 6.69
CA PHE A 389 11.40 -6.61 6.55
C PHE A 389 10.51 -5.61 7.27
N MET A 390 9.34 -5.38 6.71
CA MET A 390 8.26 -4.62 7.34
C MET A 390 6.93 -5.12 6.82
N ASP A 391 6.04 -5.43 7.76
CA ASP A 391 4.63 -5.63 7.50
C ASP A 391 3.87 -4.87 8.59
N GLU A 392 3.37 -3.68 8.27
CA GLU A 392 2.82 -2.75 9.26
C GLU A 392 1.47 -3.20 9.85
N ASN A 393 0.78 -4.13 9.19
CA ASN A 393 -0.54 -4.62 9.58
C ASN A 393 -0.63 -6.15 9.48
N ALA A 394 0.42 -6.83 9.93
CA ALA A 394 0.60 -8.26 9.74
C ALA A 394 -0.54 -9.10 10.32
N LEU A 395 -1.07 -8.76 11.51
CA LEU A 395 -2.05 -9.56 12.21
C LEU A 395 -2.96 -8.71 13.10
N ALA A 396 -4.27 -8.92 13.10
CA ALA A 396 -5.15 -8.28 14.09
C ALA A 396 -5.68 -9.25 15.12
N PHE A 397 -6.10 -8.66 16.23
CA PHE A 397 -6.82 -9.31 17.29
C PHE A 397 -7.84 -8.33 17.91
N ASN A 398 -8.90 -8.89 18.50
CA ASN A 398 -9.90 -8.17 19.26
C ASN A 398 -9.57 -8.21 20.75
N VAL A 399 -9.96 -7.16 21.47
CA VAL A 399 -9.81 -7.07 22.92
C VAL A 399 -11.18 -7.00 23.57
N ASP A 400 -11.48 -8.01 24.37
CA ASP A 400 -12.64 -8.08 25.26
C ASP A 400 -12.30 -7.43 26.61
N ILE A 401 -13.10 -6.48 27.07
CA ILE A 401 -12.90 -5.75 28.34
C ILE A 401 -13.66 -6.34 29.53
N SER A 402 -14.21 -7.53 29.42
CA SER A 402 -14.90 -8.22 30.52
C SER A 402 -14.01 -8.29 31.76
N GLY A 403 -14.41 -7.62 32.83
CA GLY A 403 -13.66 -7.54 34.09
C GLY A 403 -12.55 -6.48 34.14
N ALA A 404 -12.37 -5.67 33.08
CA ALA A 404 -11.36 -4.62 33.02
C ALA A 404 -11.70 -3.43 33.96
N PRO A 405 -10.70 -2.64 34.41
CA PRO A 405 -10.91 -1.49 35.29
C PRO A 405 -11.91 -0.47 34.74
N GLY A 406 -12.81 0.03 35.59
CA GLY A 406 -13.73 1.11 35.21
C GLY A 406 -14.89 0.67 34.32
N THR A 407 -15.15 -0.63 34.18
CA THR A 407 -16.32 -1.18 33.46
C THR A 407 -17.62 -1.07 34.27
N GLN A 408 -17.54 -0.69 35.54
CA GLN A 408 -18.70 -0.43 36.40
C GLN A 408 -19.47 0.85 36.03
N TRP A 409 -18.90 1.71 35.19
CA TRP A 409 -19.54 2.92 34.69
C TRP A 409 -20.04 2.68 33.27
N GLY A 410 -21.24 3.18 32.93
CA GLY A 410 -21.81 3.06 31.58
C GLY A 410 -21.17 3.98 30.54
N GLU A 411 -20.25 4.85 30.96
CA GLU A 411 -19.52 5.73 30.06
C GLU A 411 -18.34 4.99 29.41
N PRO A 412 -18.24 4.98 28.06
CA PRO A 412 -17.12 4.35 27.39
C PRO A 412 -15.83 5.13 27.68
N ARG A 413 -14.76 4.42 28.06
CA ARG A 413 -13.44 5.03 28.20
C ARG A 413 -12.91 5.41 26.82
N VAL A 414 -12.39 6.64 26.72
CA VAL A 414 -11.82 7.17 25.48
C VAL A 414 -10.36 6.75 25.33
N GLY A 415 -9.93 6.50 24.09
CA GLY A 415 -8.54 6.20 23.73
C GLY A 415 -8.24 4.70 23.59
N PRO A 416 -7.07 4.36 23.01
CA PRO A 416 -6.70 2.98 22.67
C PRO A 416 -6.12 2.18 23.85
N VAL A 417 -5.87 2.80 25.00
CA VAL A 417 -5.25 2.14 26.16
C VAL A 417 -6.13 2.23 27.40
N ARG A 418 -6.00 1.26 28.30
CA ARG A 418 -6.80 1.16 29.53
C ARG A 418 -5.99 0.81 30.79
N PRO A 419 -4.84 1.48 31.05
CA PRO A 419 -3.94 1.09 32.13
C PRO A 419 -4.62 1.01 33.48
N ARG A 420 -4.26 0.00 34.27
CA ARG A 420 -4.60 -0.04 35.70
C ARG A 420 -3.69 0.92 36.46
N LEU A 421 -4.22 2.11 36.76
CA LEU A 421 -3.50 3.12 37.54
C LEU A 421 -3.72 2.91 39.05
N ASN A 422 -2.65 3.12 39.82
CA ASN A 422 -2.67 3.02 41.29
C ASN A 422 -3.02 4.38 41.93
N TRP A 423 -4.31 4.62 42.11
CA TRP A 423 -4.81 5.85 42.74
C TRP A 423 -4.67 5.79 44.26
N LYS A 424 -4.09 6.84 44.87
CA LYS A 424 -4.06 7.05 46.33
C LYS A 424 -4.98 8.21 46.67
N ILE A 425 -5.91 8.01 47.60
CA ILE A 425 -6.85 9.04 48.05
C ILE A 425 -6.57 9.29 49.53
N GLU A 426 -6.19 10.52 49.87
CA GLU A 426 -5.94 10.94 51.24
C GLU A 426 -6.87 12.09 51.60
N LYS A 427 -7.52 12.00 52.77
CA LYS A 427 -8.33 13.10 53.29
C LYS A 427 -7.39 14.08 54.01
N ILE A 428 -7.24 15.27 53.45
CA ILE A 428 -6.52 16.36 54.13
C ILE A 428 -7.46 16.95 55.19
N GLY A 429 -6.99 16.94 56.44
CA GLY A 429 -7.69 17.47 57.61
C GLY A 429 -7.28 18.90 57.94
#